data_AF-A0A2Z4WBD1-F1
#
_entry.id   AF-A0A2Z4WBD1-F1
#
_cell.length_a   1.000
_cell.length_b   1.000
_cell.length_c   1.000
_cell.angle_alpha   90.00
_cell.angle_beta   90.00
_cell.angle_gamma   90.00
#
_symmetry.space_group_name_H-M   'P 1'
#
loop_
_entity.id
_entity.type
_entity.pdbx_description
1 polymer ?
#
loop_
_entity_poly.entity_id
_entity_poly.type
_entity_poly.pdbx_seq_one_letter_code
_entity_poly.pdbx_strand_id
1 'polypeptide(L)'
;MKKSFILEQCRRIEVIHSEESEEAKANNEKWLIVYNEGYKEVINDFKSLLKSTGSNMGIGKNEKQVLKKWLKKVIKQSHSNIAELDKKYNYVNNIEEISEEDKINYNFNFGMDCMAYTLIDILERKLYVNKLK
;
A
#
# COMPACT_ATOMS: atom_id res chain seq x y z
N MET A 1 -19.10 9.18 -2.78
CA MET A 1 -18.96 7.73 -2.52
C MET A 1 -19.20 7.53 -1.03
N LYS A 2 -19.93 6.48 -0.61
CA LYS A 2 -20.16 6.27 0.83
C LYS A 2 -18.86 5.86 1.53
N LYS A 3 -18.63 6.38 2.73
CA LYS A 3 -17.45 6.05 3.54
C LYS A 3 -17.44 4.56 3.92
N SER A 4 -18.60 4.00 4.23
CA SER A 4 -18.80 2.57 4.48
C SER A 4 -18.38 1.69 3.30
N PHE A 5 -18.65 2.12 2.06
CA PHE A 5 -18.19 1.40 0.88
C PHE A 5 -16.66 1.33 0.81
N ILE A 6 -15.97 2.45 1.04
CA ILE A 6 -14.51 2.49 1.00
C ILE A 6 -13.90 1.63 2.10
N LEU A 7 -14.45 1.73 3.33
CA LEU A 7 -14.03 0.89 4.45
C LEU A 7 -14.23 -0.60 4.16
N GLU A 8 -15.31 -0.96 3.48
CA GLU A 8 -15.55 -2.34 3.06
C GLU A 8 -14.53 -2.78 1.98
N GLN A 9 -14.13 -1.90 1.05
CA GLN A 9 -13.04 -2.21 0.13
C GLN A 9 -11.73 -2.46 0.87
N CYS A 10 -11.38 -1.61 1.84
CA CYS A 10 -10.19 -1.83 2.68
C CYS A 10 -10.27 -3.16 3.43
N ARG A 11 -11.43 -3.50 4.02
CA ARG A 11 -11.61 -4.77 4.74
C ARG A 11 -11.41 -5.98 3.84
N ARG A 12 -11.91 -5.96 2.61
CA ARG A 12 -11.74 -7.07 1.66
C ARG A 12 -10.29 -7.22 1.22
N ILE A 13 -9.61 -6.11 1.00
CA ILE A 13 -8.17 -6.09 0.73
C ILE A 13 -7.40 -6.70 1.92
N GLU A 14 -7.72 -6.30 3.15
CA GLU A 14 -7.09 -6.86 4.37
C GLU A 14 -7.28 -8.38 4.47
N VAL A 15 -8.47 -8.90 4.14
CA VAL A 15 -8.71 -10.36 4.11
C VAL A 15 -7.83 -11.04 3.07
N ILE A 16 -7.80 -10.53 1.84
CA ILE A 16 -6.98 -11.09 0.75
C ILE A 16 -5.50 -11.13 1.16
N HIS A 17 -4.96 -10.02 1.66
CA HIS A 17 -3.55 -9.98 2.05
C HIS A 17 -3.25 -10.81 3.29
N SER A 18 -4.21 -11.00 4.19
CA SER A 18 -4.02 -11.89 5.34
C SER A 18 -3.87 -13.34 4.87
N GLU A 19 -4.72 -13.78 3.94
CA GLU A 19 -4.57 -15.11 3.30
C GLU A 19 -3.22 -15.26 2.60
N GLU A 20 -2.83 -14.28 1.78
CA GLU A 20 -1.55 -14.26 1.06
C GLU A 20 -0.35 -14.24 2.02
N SER A 21 -0.44 -13.52 3.14
CA SER A 21 0.62 -13.46 4.15
C SER A 21 0.81 -14.80 4.87
N GLU A 22 -0.26 -15.54 5.12
CA GLU A 22 -0.16 -16.88 5.71
C GLU A 22 0.43 -17.88 4.71
N GLU A 23 0.06 -17.79 3.43
CA GLU A 23 0.67 -18.60 2.37
C GLU A 23 2.16 -18.28 2.20
N ALA A 24 2.52 -17.00 2.18
CA ALA A 24 3.91 -16.55 2.11
C ALA A 24 4.76 -17.07 3.28
N LYS A 25 4.19 -17.10 4.50
CA LYS A 25 4.86 -17.70 5.67
C LYS A 25 5.06 -19.20 5.50
N ALA A 26 4.03 -19.92 5.04
CA ALA A 26 4.12 -21.36 4.80
C ALA A 26 5.18 -21.70 3.74
N ASN A 27 5.33 -20.84 2.73
CA ASN A 27 6.30 -21.00 1.63
C ASN A 27 7.67 -20.36 1.92
N ASN A 28 7.87 -19.72 3.09
CA ASN A 28 9.08 -18.98 3.45
C ASN A 28 9.45 -17.86 2.44
N GLU A 29 8.44 -17.19 1.87
CA GLU A 29 8.57 -16.07 0.93
C GLU A 29 8.79 -14.75 1.69
N LYS A 30 9.99 -14.59 2.26
CA LYS A 30 10.35 -13.44 3.10
C LYS A 30 10.05 -12.07 2.47
N TRP A 31 10.31 -11.92 1.17
CA TRP A 31 10.07 -10.68 0.45
C TRP A 31 8.58 -10.31 0.42
N LEU A 32 7.70 -11.30 0.24
CA LEU A 32 6.25 -11.10 0.14
C LEU A 32 5.64 -10.77 1.50
N ILE A 33 6.18 -11.34 2.58
CA ILE A 33 5.79 -10.98 3.95
C ILE A 33 6.03 -9.48 4.19
N VAL A 34 7.25 -9.00 3.90
CA VAL A 34 7.62 -7.59 4.10
C VAL A 34 6.84 -6.67 3.15
N TYR A 35 6.63 -7.09 1.91
CA TYR A 35 5.77 -6.39 0.96
C TYR A 35 4.35 -6.20 1.53
N ASN A 36 3.76 -7.24 2.10
CA ASN A 36 2.43 -7.18 2.70
C ASN A 36 2.36 -6.34 3.98
N GLU A 37 3.47 -6.19 4.71
CA GLU A 37 3.56 -5.24 5.82
C GLU A 37 3.43 -3.79 5.33
N GLY A 38 4.08 -3.44 4.21
CA GLY A 38 3.95 -2.13 3.57
C GLY A 38 2.51 -1.83 3.14
N TYR A 39 1.81 -2.82 2.60
CA TYR A 39 0.37 -2.73 2.31
C TYR A 39 -0.45 -2.38 3.54
N LYS A 40 -0.23 -3.14 4.61
CA LYS A 40 -0.96 -3.01 5.87
C LYS A 40 -0.77 -1.64 6.49
N GLU A 41 0.44 -1.08 6.45
CA GLU A 41 0.72 0.28 6.93
C GLU A 41 -0.15 1.31 6.20
N VAL A 42 -0.15 1.29 4.87
CA VAL A 42 -0.92 2.24 4.06
C VAL A 42 -2.43 2.10 4.32
N ILE A 43 -2.94 0.87 4.45
CA ILE A 43 -4.37 0.65 4.75
C ILE A 43 -4.74 1.23 6.13
N ASN A 44 -3.92 0.98 7.15
CA ASN A 44 -4.20 1.44 8.51
C ASN A 44 -4.26 2.98 8.57
N ASP A 45 -3.26 3.64 8.00
CA ASP A 45 -3.19 5.09 7.94
C ASP A 45 -4.31 5.67 7.09
N PHE A 46 -4.62 5.05 5.95
CA PHE A 46 -5.72 5.45 5.10
C PHE A 46 -7.07 5.34 5.82
N LYS A 47 -7.32 4.26 6.56
CA LYS A 47 -8.54 4.08 7.36
C LYS A 47 -8.63 5.16 8.45
N SER A 48 -7.51 5.51 9.09
CA SER A 48 -7.45 6.59 10.08
C SER A 48 -7.78 7.94 9.46
N LEU A 49 -7.15 8.28 8.33
CA LEU A 49 -7.41 9.52 7.58
C LEU A 49 -8.84 9.58 7.04
N LEU A 50 -9.36 8.45 6.54
CA LEU A 50 -10.74 8.35 6.08
C LEU A 50 -11.70 8.61 7.25
N LYS A 51 -11.42 8.07 8.44
CA LYS A 51 -12.22 8.31 9.65
C LYS A 51 -12.21 9.78 10.05
N SER A 52 -11.09 10.47 9.96
CA SER A 52 -10.97 11.91 10.28
C SER A 52 -11.47 12.85 9.18
N THR A 53 -11.80 12.34 7.99
CA THR A 53 -12.32 13.14 6.87
C THR A 53 -13.81 12.88 6.59
N GLY A 54 -14.50 13.95 6.19
CA GLY A 54 -15.90 13.94 5.76
C GLY A 54 -16.92 13.69 6.88
N SER A 55 -18.19 13.68 6.50
CA SER A 55 -19.30 13.24 7.38
C SER A 55 -19.61 11.77 7.15
N ASN A 56 -20.36 11.14 8.07
CA ASN A 56 -20.77 9.74 7.94
C ASN A 56 -21.64 9.47 6.69
N MET A 57 -22.18 10.51 6.05
CA MET A 57 -23.03 10.41 4.85
C MET A 57 -22.23 10.11 3.56
N GLY A 58 -20.92 10.41 3.53
CA GLY A 58 -20.06 10.11 2.38
C GLY A 58 -18.85 11.04 2.25
N ILE A 59 -17.99 10.73 1.29
CA ILE A 59 -16.90 11.61 0.87
C ILE A 59 -17.30 12.43 -0.35
N GLY A 60 -17.16 13.75 -0.24
CA GLY A 60 -17.34 14.72 -1.31
C GLY A 60 -16.07 14.90 -2.14
N LYS A 61 -16.08 15.91 -3.02
CA LYS A 61 -14.96 16.21 -3.92
C LYS A 61 -13.71 16.62 -3.16
N ASN A 62 -13.87 17.43 -2.11
CA ASN A 62 -12.76 17.96 -1.32
C ASN A 62 -12.09 16.85 -0.50
N GLU A 63 -12.87 16.00 0.16
CA GLU A 63 -12.36 14.87 0.93
C GLU A 63 -11.64 13.87 0.03
N LYS A 64 -12.22 13.55 -1.14
CA LYS A 64 -11.56 12.71 -2.13
C LYS A 64 -10.22 13.30 -2.57
N GLN A 65 -10.12 14.62 -2.74
CA GLN A 65 -8.87 15.28 -3.11
C GLN A 65 -7.83 15.21 -1.99
N VAL A 66 -8.24 15.37 -0.72
CA VAL A 66 -7.36 15.21 0.45
C VAL A 66 -6.79 13.80 0.51
N LEU A 67 -7.66 12.78 0.41
CA LEU A 67 -7.26 11.36 0.42
C LEU A 67 -6.29 11.05 -0.72
N LYS A 68 -6.60 11.47 -1.95
CA LYS A 68 -5.70 11.30 -3.11
C LYS A 68 -4.37 12.02 -2.95
N LYS A 69 -4.37 13.22 -2.36
CA LYS A 69 -3.14 13.98 -2.13
C LYS A 69 -2.24 13.26 -1.13
N TRP A 70 -2.83 12.66 -0.09
CA TRP A 70 -2.09 11.82 0.86
C TRP A 70 -1.52 10.57 0.19
N LEU A 71 -2.32 9.81 -0.58
CA LEU A 71 -1.85 8.63 -1.33
C LEU A 71 -0.71 8.96 -2.30
N LYS A 72 -0.79 10.09 -3.02
CA LYS A 72 0.29 10.56 -3.88
C LYS A 72 1.58 10.90 -3.14
N LYS A 73 1.48 11.33 -1.87
CA LYS A 73 2.67 11.55 -1.04
C LYS A 73 3.31 10.21 -0.65
N VAL A 74 2.50 9.20 -0.31
CA VAL A 74 2.98 7.83 -0.05
C VAL A 74 3.75 7.31 -1.24
N ILE A 75 3.14 7.31 -2.44
CA ILE A 75 3.78 6.90 -3.71
C ILE A 75 5.10 7.63 -3.92
N LYS A 76 5.11 8.97 -3.77
CA LYS A 76 6.33 9.77 -3.96
C LYS A 76 7.43 9.37 -2.98
N GLN A 77 7.09 9.14 -1.72
CA GLN A 77 8.05 8.73 -0.70
C GLN A 77 8.61 7.34 -1.01
N SER A 78 7.75 6.37 -1.31
CA SER A 78 8.15 5.01 -1.66
C SER A 78 9.07 4.98 -2.88
N HIS A 79 8.72 5.72 -3.95
CA HIS A 79 9.59 5.86 -5.12
C HIS A 79 10.93 6.51 -4.79
N SER A 80 10.98 7.50 -3.88
CA SER A 80 12.23 8.13 -3.48
C SER A 80 13.15 7.12 -2.79
N ASN A 81 12.59 6.35 -1.85
CA ASN A 81 13.33 5.33 -1.09
C ASN A 81 13.84 4.22 -2.02
N ILE A 82 13.00 3.73 -2.93
CA ILE A 82 13.37 2.72 -3.94
C ILE A 82 14.46 3.27 -4.86
N ALA A 83 14.31 4.50 -5.37
CA ALA A 83 15.29 5.09 -6.28
C ALA A 83 16.65 5.34 -5.60
N GLU A 84 16.68 5.59 -4.30
CA GLU A 84 17.92 5.69 -3.52
C GLU A 84 18.63 4.34 -3.42
N LEU A 85 17.88 3.26 -3.18
CA LEU A 85 18.41 1.89 -3.18
C LEU A 85 18.88 1.47 -4.58
N ASP A 86 18.10 1.75 -5.62
CA ASP A 86 18.49 1.52 -7.01
C ASP A 86 19.80 2.24 -7.34
N LYS A 87 19.96 3.49 -6.88
CA LYS A 87 21.21 4.22 -7.09
C LYS A 87 22.38 3.58 -6.37
N LYS A 88 22.17 3.16 -5.11
CA LYS A 88 23.18 2.52 -4.28
C LYS A 88 23.72 1.24 -4.91
N TYR A 89 22.86 0.45 -5.56
CA TYR A 89 23.22 -0.87 -6.07
C TYR A 89 23.40 -0.96 -7.59
N ASN A 90 22.85 -0.05 -8.40
CA ASN A 90 23.05 -0.05 -9.86
C ASN A 90 24.26 0.78 -10.32
N TYR A 91 24.69 1.83 -9.59
CA TYR A 91 25.84 2.66 -9.99
C TYR A 91 27.17 2.17 -9.44
N VAL A 92 27.14 1.35 -8.39
CA VAL A 92 28.33 0.68 -7.88
C VAL A 92 28.36 -0.65 -8.62
N ASN A 93 29.31 -0.87 -9.54
CA ASN A 93 29.53 -2.15 -10.25
C ASN A 93 29.82 -3.36 -9.31
N ASN A 94 29.53 -3.23 -8.02
CA ASN A 94 29.49 -4.31 -7.07
C ASN A 94 28.12 -4.97 -7.18
N ILE A 95 28.12 -6.13 -7.85
CA ILE A 95 27.18 -7.23 -7.58
C ILE A 95 27.48 -7.75 -6.15
N GLU A 96 27.51 -6.86 -5.16
CA GLU A 96 27.46 -7.23 -3.76
C GLU A 96 25.98 -7.41 -3.45
N GLU A 97 25.65 -8.58 -2.92
CA GLU A 97 24.30 -8.93 -2.52
C GLU A 97 23.69 -7.77 -1.71
N ILE A 98 22.61 -7.19 -2.24
CA ILE A 98 21.82 -6.19 -1.52
C ILE A 98 21.61 -6.66 -0.08
N SER A 99 21.88 -5.76 0.87
CA SER A 99 21.83 -6.11 2.29
C SER A 99 20.41 -6.56 2.66
N GLU A 100 20.28 -7.42 3.67
CA GLU A 100 18.94 -7.87 4.09
C GLU A 100 18.07 -6.69 4.55
N GLU A 101 18.67 -5.70 5.21
CA GLU A 101 17.99 -4.45 5.59
C GLU A 101 17.49 -3.68 4.36
N ASP A 102 18.31 -3.55 3.33
CA ASP A 102 17.92 -2.85 2.11
C ASP A 102 16.90 -3.65 1.29
N LYS A 103 16.94 -4.98 1.30
CA LYS A 103 15.86 -5.83 0.75
C LYS A 103 14.55 -5.60 1.48
N ILE A 104 14.58 -5.53 2.81
CA ILE A 104 13.40 -5.24 3.63
C ILE A 104 12.84 -3.86 3.24
N ASN A 105 13.69 -2.83 3.26
CA ASN A 105 13.29 -1.48 2.89
C ASN A 105 12.72 -1.39 1.48
N TYR A 106 13.34 -2.06 0.50
CA TYR A 106 12.87 -2.09 -0.88
C TYR A 106 11.47 -2.70 -0.97
N ASN A 107 11.30 -3.93 -0.47
CA ASN A 107 10.04 -4.66 -0.58
C ASN A 107 8.91 -3.98 0.19
N PHE A 108 9.21 -3.42 1.37
CA PHE A 108 8.25 -2.67 2.17
C PHE A 108 7.72 -1.45 1.40
N ASN A 109 8.62 -0.64 0.84
CA ASN A 109 8.23 0.54 0.06
C ASN A 109 7.50 0.17 -1.22
N PHE A 110 7.88 -0.94 -1.86
CA PHE A 110 7.16 -1.45 -3.03
C PHE A 110 5.73 -1.85 -2.67
N GLY A 111 5.53 -2.44 -1.48
CA GLY A 111 4.23 -2.73 -0.93
C GLY A 111 3.36 -1.49 -0.71
N MET A 112 3.94 -0.47 -0.06
CA MET A 112 3.26 0.81 0.17
C MET A 112 2.80 1.48 -1.13
N ASP A 113 3.66 1.49 -2.15
CA ASP A 113 3.37 2.08 -3.45
C ASP A 113 2.18 1.39 -4.13
N CYS A 114 2.23 0.06 -4.24
CA CYS A 114 1.19 -0.71 -4.91
C CYS A 114 -0.18 -0.56 -4.21
N MET A 115 -0.19 -0.55 -2.87
CA MET A 115 -1.41 -0.29 -2.11
C MET A 115 -1.93 1.13 -2.33
N ALA A 116 -1.04 2.13 -2.38
CA ALA A 116 -1.46 3.50 -2.60
C ALA A 116 -2.14 3.69 -3.97
N TYR A 117 -1.61 3.08 -5.03
CA TYR A 117 -2.26 3.06 -6.35
C TYR A 117 -3.62 2.36 -6.31
N THR A 118 -3.69 1.18 -5.67
CA THR A 118 -4.93 0.41 -5.52
C THR A 118 -6.03 1.22 -4.84
N LEU A 119 -5.70 1.98 -3.78
CA LEU A 119 -6.65 2.86 -3.09
C LEU A 119 -7.08 4.06 -3.96
N ILE A 120 -6.18 4.61 -4.78
CA ILE A 120 -6.54 5.66 -5.75
C ILE A 120 -7.58 5.12 -6.73
N ASP A 121 -7.38 3.92 -7.28
CA ASP A 121 -8.30 3.32 -8.24
C ASP A 121 -9.67 3.03 -7.63
N ILE A 122 -9.71 2.59 -6.36
CA ILE A 122 -10.96 2.46 -5.61
C ILE A 122 -11.65 3.82 -5.48
N LEU A 123 -10.94 4.87 -5.05
CA LEU A 123 -11.51 6.23 -4.93
C LEU A 123 -12.01 6.75 -6.28
N GLU A 124 -11.39 6.34 -7.38
CA GLU A 124 -11.77 6.66 -8.76
C GLU A 124 -12.86 5.77 -9.34
N ARG A 125 -13.30 4.72 -8.62
CA ARG A 125 -14.24 3.71 -9.09
C ARG A 125 -13.73 2.93 -10.30
N LYS A 126 -12.41 2.87 -10.48
CA LYS A 126 -11.75 2.05 -11.50
C LYS A 126 -11.51 0.63 -11.02
N LEU A 127 -11.49 0.43 -9.70
CA LEU A 127 -11.34 -0.86 -9.07
C LEU A 127 -12.47 -1.10 -8.05
N TYR A 128 -12.94 -2.34 -8.03
CA TYR A 128 -13.83 -2.87 -7.00
C TYR A 128 -13.33 -4.26 -6.60
N VAL A 129 -13.05 -4.42 -5.32
CA VAL A 129 -12.58 -5.68 -4.74
C VAL A 129 -13.79 -6.52 -4.37
N ASN A 130 -14.02 -7.58 -5.14
CA ASN A 130 -15.20 -8.42 -5.03
C ASN A 130 -15.01 -9.65 -4.12
N LYS A 131 -13.79 -9.98 -3.69
CA LYS A 131 -13.56 -11.20 -2.91
C LYS A 131 -14.23 -11.07 -1.54
N LEU A 132 -15.33 -11.78 -1.41
CA LEU A 132 -15.93 -12.31 -0.19
C LEU A 132 -15.94 -13.82 -0.45
N LYS A 133 -14.81 -14.49 -0.28
CA LYS A 133 -14.83 -15.93 -0.05
C LYS A 133 -14.84 -16.13 1.46
#